data_AF-A0A819FM33-F1
#
_entry.id   AF-A0A819FM33-F1
#
_cell.length_a   1.000
_cell.length_b   1.000
_cell.length_c   1.000
_cell.angle_alpha   90.00
_cell.angle_beta   90.00
_cell.angle_gamma   90.00
#
_symmetry.space_group_name_H-M   'P 1'
#
loop_
_entity.id
_entity.type
_entity.pdbx_description
1 polymer ?
#
loop_
_entity_poly.entity_id
_entity_poly.type
_entity_poly.pdbx_seq_one_letter_code
_entity_poly.pdbx_strand_id
1 'polypeptide(L)'
;RRKDFVPLNFSSSDQYLFAAIDYYTSHYSNVHFIVASDDKPYCKNLFRNRSNIFLTPESFSMGDDLIALSLCEHSIITGGTFGWWTGYLANGKVIHDKVYPSGCQRPEYYYPPWYLIDGNVRAHKNDNYTL
;
A
#
# COMPACT_ATOMS: atom_id res chain seq x y z
N ARG A 1 2.40 7.79 0.55
CA ARG A 1 3.45 8.80 0.27
C ARG A 1 2.93 9.74 -0.82
N ARG A 2 2.91 11.05 -0.59
CA ARG A 2 2.34 12.02 -1.54
C ARG A 2 3.15 13.30 -1.71
N LYS A 3 3.53 14.00 -0.65
CA LYS A 3 4.01 15.41 -0.71
C LYS A 3 4.98 15.69 -1.88
N ASP A 4 6.20 15.17 -1.80
CA ASP A 4 7.23 15.29 -2.83
C ASP A 4 6.98 14.41 -4.06
N PHE A 5 6.12 13.39 -3.95
CA PHE A 5 5.82 12.43 -5.02
C PHE A 5 4.79 12.97 -6.02
N VAL A 6 3.86 13.82 -5.59
CA VAL A 6 2.82 14.42 -6.44
C VAL A 6 3.44 15.32 -7.51
N PRO A 7 4.34 16.28 -7.19
CA PRO A 7 5.01 17.09 -8.21
C PRO A 7 5.86 16.29 -9.21
N LEU A 8 6.33 15.11 -8.79
CA LEU A 8 7.17 14.22 -9.61
C LEU A 8 6.35 13.17 -10.38
N ASN A 9 5.02 13.18 -10.25
CA ASN A 9 4.13 12.19 -10.84
C ASN A 9 4.49 10.73 -10.44
N PHE A 10 4.94 10.54 -9.20
CA PHE A 10 5.25 9.24 -8.58
C PHE A 10 4.21 8.82 -7.53
N SER A 11 3.16 9.59 -7.32
CA SER A 11 2.09 9.20 -6.39
C SER A 11 1.17 8.17 -7.01
N SER A 12 0.81 7.13 -6.25
CA SER A 12 -0.23 6.17 -6.62
C SER A 12 -1.57 6.87 -6.92
N SER A 13 -2.33 6.34 -7.87
CA SER A 13 -3.62 6.90 -8.26
C SER A 13 -4.72 6.55 -7.25
N ASP A 14 -5.75 7.39 -7.19
CA ASP A 14 -6.94 7.11 -6.36
C ASP A 14 -7.65 5.83 -6.80
N GLN A 15 -7.68 5.56 -8.11
CA GLN A 15 -8.26 4.34 -8.67
C GLN A 15 -7.57 3.08 -8.14
N TYR A 16 -6.24 3.09 -8.02
CA TYR A 16 -5.49 1.98 -7.43
C TYR A 16 -5.86 1.81 -5.95
N LEU A 17 -5.88 2.90 -5.17
CA LEU A 17 -6.21 2.83 -3.75
C LEU A 17 -7.61 2.25 -3.53
N PHE A 18 -8.60 2.69 -4.29
CA PHE A 18 -9.96 2.16 -4.21
C PHE A 18 -10.04 0.69 -4.64
N ALA A 19 -9.40 0.31 -5.76
CA ALA A 19 -9.38 -1.08 -6.21
C ALA A 19 -8.74 -2.03 -5.18
N ALA A 20 -7.65 -1.60 -4.52
CA ALA A 20 -6.98 -2.39 -3.49
C ALA A 20 -7.83 -2.51 -2.20
N ILE A 21 -8.54 -1.44 -1.81
CA ILE A 21 -9.50 -1.48 -0.70
C ILE A 21 -10.65 -2.43 -1.00
N ASP A 22 -11.20 -2.36 -2.22
CA ASP A 22 -12.32 -3.19 -2.65
C ASP A 22 -11.90 -4.67 -2.79
N TYR A 23 -10.65 -4.95 -3.18
CA TYR A 23 -10.07 -6.29 -3.13
C TYR A 23 -10.14 -6.88 -1.70
N TYR A 24 -9.60 -6.19 -0.69
CA TYR A 24 -9.65 -6.74 0.67
C TYR A 24 -11.07 -6.84 1.21
N THR A 25 -11.91 -5.83 0.92
CA THR A 25 -13.32 -5.82 1.37
C THR A 25 -14.14 -6.96 0.76
N SER A 26 -13.79 -7.45 -0.44
CA SER A 26 -14.45 -8.60 -1.07
C SER A 26 -13.91 -9.97 -0.62
N HIS A 27 -12.66 -10.03 -0.15
CA HIS A 27 -12.01 -11.28 0.25
C HIS A 27 -12.12 -11.58 1.75
N TYR A 28 -12.41 -10.57 2.58
CA TYR A 28 -12.45 -10.70 4.03
C TYR A 28 -13.70 -10.03 4.60
N SER A 29 -14.26 -10.60 5.66
CA SER A 29 -15.37 -9.99 6.41
C SER A 29 -14.86 -9.01 7.45
N ASN A 30 -15.59 -7.91 7.70
CA ASN A 30 -15.31 -6.94 8.77
C ASN A 30 -13.94 -6.23 8.66
N VAL A 31 -13.56 -5.81 7.45
CA VAL A 31 -12.26 -5.19 7.17
C VAL A 31 -12.22 -3.73 7.63
N HIS A 32 -11.17 -3.40 8.38
CA HIS A 32 -10.83 -2.04 8.79
C HIS A 32 -9.47 -1.66 8.21
N PHE A 33 -9.31 -0.41 7.80
CA PHE A 33 -8.07 0.09 7.21
C PHE A 33 -7.45 1.17 8.09
N ILE A 34 -6.15 1.04 8.35
CA ILE A 34 -5.33 2.08 8.97
C ILE A 34 -4.51 2.75 7.87
N VAL A 35 -4.58 4.08 7.79
CA VAL A 35 -3.93 4.87 6.74
C VAL A 35 -2.89 5.79 7.37
N ALA A 36 -1.62 5.54 7.08
CA ALA A 36 -0.55 6.50 7.31
C ALA A 36 -0.19 7.23 5.99
N SER A 37 -0.01 8.53 6.08
CA SER A 37 0.38 9.36 4.93
C SER A 37 1.12 10.59 5.43
N ASP A 38 2.06 11.06 4.63
CA ASP A 38 2.67 12.38 4.82
C ASP A 38 1.74 13.52 4.37
N ASP A 39 0.60 13.20 3.76
CA ASP A 39 -0.48 14.11 3.37
C ASP A 39 -1.84 13.58 3.91
N LYS A 40 -2.03 13.69 5.23
CA LYS A 40 -3.27 13.27 5.93
C LYS A 40 -4.51 14.08 5.52
N PRO A 41 -4.45 15.41 5.30
CA PRO A 41 -5.61 16.17 4.83
C PRO A 41 -6.17 15.65 3.51
N TYR A 42 -5.31 15.29 2.55
CA TYR A 42 -5.73 14.66 1.31
C TYR A 42 -6.45 13.34 1.56
N CYS A 43 -5.85 12.43 2.35
CA CYS A 43 -6.42 11.12 2.64
C CYS A 43 -7.78 11.25 3.37
N LYS A 44 -7.91 12.22 4.29
CA LYS A 44 -9.17 12.50 4.99
C LYS A 44 -10.27 12.90 4.01
N ASN A 45 -9.96 13.72 3.00
CA ASN A 45 -10.93 14.09 1.97
C ASN A 45 -11.23 12.93 1.01
N LEU A 46 -10.20 12.20 0.56
CA LEU A 46 -10.35 11.07 -0.36
C LEU A 46 -11.26 9.97 0.23
N PHE A 47 -11.11 9.67 1.52
CA PHE A 47 -11.83 8.59 2.21
C PHE A 47 -13.00 9.07 3.07
N ARG A 48 -13.45 10.33 2.93
CA ARG A 48 -14.47 10.96 3.80
C ARG A 48 -15.79 10.20 3.92
N ASN A 49 -16.12 9.38 2.93
CA ASN A 49 -17.38 8.62 2.86
C ASN A 49 -17.21 7.13 3.24
N ARG A 50 -16.05 6.71 3.75
CA ARG A 50 -15.78 5.32 4.13
C ARG A 50 -15.57 5.23 5.65
N SER A 51 -16.52 4.61 6.35
CA SER A 51 -16.54 4.52 7.82
C SER A 51 -15.54 3.52 8.41
N ASN A 52 -15.01 2.61 7.59
CA ASN A 52 -14.04 1.58 8.00
C ASN A 52 -12.58 1.97 7.71
N ILE A 53 -12.31 3.25 7.43
CA ILE A 53 -10.96 3.78 7.16
C ILE A 53 -10.58 4.81 8.21
N PHE A 54 -9.44 4.59 8.85
CA PHE A 54 -8.94 5.39 9.96
C PHE A 54 -7.55 5.91 9.61
N LEU A 55 -7.34 7.22 9.72
CA LEU A 55 -6.01 7.80 9.56
C LEU A 55 -5.25 7.71 10.89
N THR A 56 -3.93 7.51 10.81
CA THR A 56 -3.08 7.59 12.00
C THR A 56 -3.10 9.01 12.59
N PRO A 57 -2.98 9.16 13.92
CA PRO A 57 -3.02 10.48 14.58
C PRO A 57 -1.99 11.47 14.02
N GLU A 58 -2.31 12.76 13.98
CA GLU A 58 -1.36 13.80 13.54
C GLU A 58 -0.10 13.86 14.41
N SER A 59 -0.19 13.41 15.67
CA SER A 59 0.94 13.34 16.60
C SER A 59 1.90 12.18 16.35
N PHE A 60 1.55 11.22 15.48
CA PHE A 60 2.41 10.09 15.18
C PHE A 60 3.65 10.54 14.40
N SER A 61 4.81 10.09 14.86
CA SER A 61 6.04 10.14 14.08
C SER A 61 6.01 9.09 12.97
N MET A 62 6.99 9.16 12.06
CA MET A 62 7.19 8.13 11.04
C MET A 62 7.40 6.74 11.65
N GLY A 63 8.02 6.66 12.83
CA GLY A 63 8.22 5.40 13.55
C GLY A 63 6.90 4.85 14.11
N ASP A 64 6.04 5.71 14.64
CA ASP A 64 4.73 5.30 15.15
C ASP A 64 3.83 4.80 14.03
N ASP A 65 3.85 5.48 12.88
CA ASP A 65 3.16 5.03 11.66
C ASP A 65 3.68 3.66 11.18
N LEU A 66 5.01 3.46 11.17
CA LEU A 66 5.62 2.19 10.78
C LEU A 66 5.19 1.05 11.70
N ILE A 67 5.21 1.28 13.01
CA ILE A 67 4.78 0.29 14.01
C ILE A 67 3.30 -0.05 13.80
N ALA A 68 2.43 0.94 13.72
CA ALA A 68 0.99 0.73 13.53
C ALA A 68 0.68 -0.07 12.26
N LEU A 69 1.36 0.25 11.16
CA LEU A 69 1.17 -0.47 9.90
C LEU A 69 1.77 -1.89 9.92
N SER A 70 2.91 -2.09 10.59
CA SER A 70 3.53 -3.42 10.72
C SER A 70 2.68 -4.44 11.49
N LEU A 71 1.77 -3.95 12.34
CA LEU A 71 0.85 -4.79 13.11
C LEU A 71 -0.41 -5.19 12.33
N CYS A 72 -0.61 -4.68 11.12
CA CYS A 72 -1.76 -5.01 10.29
C CYS A 72 -1.67 -6.44 9.72
N GLU A 73 -2.80 -7.12 9.60
CA GLU A 73 -2.88 -8.48 9.06
C GLU A 73 -2.58 -8.55 7.56
N HIS A 74 -2.84 -7.47 6.83
CA HIS A 74 -2.60 -7.28 5.40
C HIS A 74 -2.19 -5.83 5.13
N SER A 75 -1.57 -5.58 3.98
CA SER A 75 -1.10 -4.24 3.59
C SER A 75 -1.53 -3.84 2.19
N ILE A 76 -1.84 -2.55 2.05
CA ILE A 76 -1.85 -1.82 0.77
C ILE A 76 -0.71 -0.82 0.86
N ILE A 77 0.22 -0.88 -0.09
CA ILE A 77 1.39 0.02 -0.09
C ILE A 77 1.39 0.88 -1.35
N THR A 78 2.00 2.06 -1.23
CA THR A 78 2.25 3.00 -2.33
C THR A 78 3.75 3.07 -2.60
N GLY A 79 4.15 3.60 -3.76
CA GLY A 79 5.56 3.73 -4.12
C GLY A 79 6.42 4.39 -3.02
N GLY A 80 7.62 3.84 -2.82
CA GLY A 80 8.62 4.35 -1.87
C GLY A 80 9.05 3.33 -0.82
N THR A 81 10.18 3.61 -0.16
CA THR A 81 10.80 2.69 0.82
C THR A 81 9.98 2.52 2.09
N PHE A 82 9.26 3.55 2.52
CA PHE A 82 8.41 3.47 3.71
C PHE A 82 7.33 2.39 3.55
N GLY A 83 6.55 2.44 2.47
CA GLY A 83 5.52 1.43 2.17
C GLY A 83 6.12 0.04 1.96
N TRP A 84 7.30 -0.04 1.34
CA TRP A 84 8.01 -1.32 1.17
C TRP A 84 8.28 -1.99 2.53
N TRP A 85 8.83 -1.25 3.49
CA TRP A 85 9.13 -1.77 4.83
C TRP A 85 7.89 -2.07 5.66
N THR A 86 6.84 -1.25 5.58
CA THR A 86 5.59 -1.54 6.30
C THR A 86 4.98 -2.86 5.84
N GLY A 87 4.95 -3.09 4.52
CA GLY A 87 4.44 -4.34 3.97
C GLY A 87 5.33 -5.54 4.32
N TYR A 88 6.65 -5.34 4.39
CA TYR A 88 7.60 -6.42 4.67
C TYR A 88 7.53 -6.87 6.14
N LEU A 89 7.31 -5.92 7.04
CA LEU A 89 7.19 -6.18 8.47
C LEU A 89 5.79 -6.71 8.85
N ALA A 90 4.77 -6.42 8.05
CA ALA A 90 3.43 -6.98 8.21
C ALA A 90 3.40 -8.47 7.83
N ASN A 91 2.64 -9.28 8.57
CA ASN A 91 2.60 -10.75 8.40
C ASN A 91 1.64 -11.21 7.29
N GLY A 92 1.36 -10.35 6.31
CA GLY A 92 0.16 -10.41 5.48
C GLY A 92 0.38 -10.46 3.98
N LYS A 93 -0.75 -10.58 3.24
CA LYS A 93 -0.77 -10.21 1.83
C LYS A 93 -0.44 -8.73 1.70
N VAL A 94 0.38 -8.39 0.71
CA VAL A 94 0.75 -7.01 0.40
C VAL A 94 0.31 -6.73 -1.03
N ILE A 95 -0.54 -5.73 -1.22
CA ILE A 95 -0.88 -5.20 -2.54
C ILE A 95 -0.06 -3.93 -2.77
N HIS A 96 0.60 -3.84 -3.92
CA HIS A 96 1.32 -2.64 -4.35
C HIS A 96 0.90 -2.23 -5.75
N ASP A 97 1.14 -0.95 -6.09
CA ASP A 97 0.91 -0.42 -7.42
C ASP A 97 2.10 -0.68 -8.35
N LYS A 98 1.95 -0.28 -9.61
CA LYS A 98 3.03 -0.34 -10.61
C LYS A 98 3.93 0.91 -10.61
N VAL A 99 4.07 1.61 -9.48
CA VAL A 99 4.93 2.80 -9.39
C VAL A 99 6.25 2.44 -8.73
N TYR A 100 7.30 2.41 -9.54
CA TYR A 100 8.67 2.14 -9.10
C TYR A 100 9.46 3.45 -8.97
N PRO A 101 10.48 3.51 -8.08
CA PRO A 101 11.40 4.62 -8.06
C PRO A 101 12.06 4.85 -9.44
N SER A 102 12.23 6.10 -9.84
CA SER A 102 12.93 6.47 -11.08
C SER A 102 14.32 5.83 -11.15
N GLY A 103 14.67 5.26 -12.30
CA GLY A 103 15.96 4.60 -12.50
C GLY A 103 16.05 3.18 -11.92
N CYS A 104 14.94 2.58 -11.47
CA CYS A 104 14.90 1.18 -11.10
C CYS A 104 15.22 0.30 -12.33
N GLN A 105 16.45 -0.18 -12.43
CA GLN A 105 16.92 -1.00 -13.55
C GLN A 105 16.28 -2.40 -13.58
N ARG A 106 15.67 -2.81 -12.46
CA ARG A 106 15.21 -4.17 -12.18
C ARG A 106 13.88 -4.16 -11.41
N PRO A 107 12.80 -3.59 -11.98
CA PRO A 107 11.49 -3.50 -11.32
C PRO A 107 10.90 -4.88 -10.98
N GLU A 108 11.32 -5.93 -11.69
CA GLU A 108 11.02 -7.33 -11.43
C GLU A 108 11.54 -7.85 -10.08
N TYR A 109 12.61 -7.25 -9.56
CA TYR A 109 13.24 -7.63 -8.29
C TYR A 109 12.98 -6.65 -7.14
N TYR A 110 12.34 -5.50 -7.41
CA TYR A 110 12.18 -4.44 -6.40
C TYR A 110 11.24 -4.87 -5.27
N TYR A 111 10.08 -5.44 -5.61
CA TYR A 111 9.17 -6.03 -4.63
C TYR A 111 9.41 -7.53 -4.53
N PRO A 112 9.33 -8.13 -3.33
CA PRO A 112 9.38 -9.56 -3.18
C PRO A 112 8.32 -10.27 -4.05
N PRO A 113 8.61 -11.47 -4.60
CA PRO A 113 7.70 -12.14 -5.53
C PRO A 113 6.35 -12.55 -4.90
N TRP A 114 6.28 -12.62 -3.56
CA TRP A 114 5.03 -12.89 -2.83
C TRP A 114 4.15 -11.64 -2.62
N TYR A 115 4.56 -10.47 -3.10
CA TYR A 115 3.68 -9.30 -3.13
C TYR A 115 2.77 -9.34 -4.35
N LEU A 116 1.52 -8.91 -4.17
CA LEU A 116 0.49 -8.87 -5.20
C LEU A 116 0.54 -7.53 -5.95
N ILE A 117 0.55 -7.58 -7.28
CA ILE A 117 0.41 -6.41 -8.16
C ILE A 117 -1.05 -6.26 -8.53
N ASP A 118 -1.68 -5.15 -8.15
CA ASP A 118 -3.10 -4.90 -8.44
C ASP A 118 -4.02 -6.09 -8.06
N GLY A 119 -3.71 -6.80 -6.97
CA GLY A 119 -4.47 -7.98 -6.51
C GLY A 119 -4.14 -9.30 -7.21
N ASN A 120 -3.18 -9.33 -8.14
CA ASN A 120 -2.69 -10.54 -8.80
C ASN A 120 -1.27 -10.89 -8.32
N VAL A 121 -0.99 -12.18 -8.08
CA VAL A 121 0.40 -12.63 -7.81
C VAL A 121 1.24 -12.34 -9.04
N ARG A 122 2.46 -11.82 -8.83
CA ARG A 122 3.45 -11.77 -9.89
C ARG A 122 3.86 -13.20 -10.22
N ALA A 123 3.22 -13.81 -11.22
CA ALA A 123 3.79 -15.00 -11.83
C ALA A 123 5.13 -14.56 -12.43
N HIS A 124 6.25 -15.01 -11.83
CA HIS A 124 7.48 -15.13 -12.59
C HIS A 124 7.11 -15.84 -13.88
N LYS A 125 7.66 -15.41 -15.02
CA LYS A 125 7.30 -15.91 -16.36
C LYS A 125 7.36 -17.45 -16.50
N ASN A 126 7.95 -18.14 -15.51
CA ASN A 126 8.12 -19.59 -15.44
C ASN A 126 7.60 -20.26 -14.14
N ASP A 127 6.99 -19.56 -13.19
CA ASP A 127 6.61 -20.16 -11.91
C ASP A 127 5.09 -20.33 -11.79
N ASN A 128 4.66 -21.58 -11.89
CA ASN A 128 3.29 -22.04 -11.64
C ASN A 128 2.99 -22.00 -10.14
N TYR A 129 2.57 -20.87 -9.62
CA TYR A 129 1.87 -20.80 -8.34
C TYR A 129 0.41 -20.42 -8.60
N THR A 130 -0.43 -21.43 -8.67
CA THR A 130 -1.89 -21.31 -8.52
C THR A 130 -2.21 -21.05 -7.06
N LEU A 131 -2.89 -19.94 -6.79
CA LEU A 131 -3.87 -19.86 -5.70
C LEU A 131 -5.25 -20.13 -6.30
#